data_AF-A0A9D6GND0-F1
#
_entry.id   AF-A0A9D6GND0-F1
#
_cell.length_a   1.000
_cell.length_b   1.000
_cell.length_c   1.000
_cell.angle_alpha   90.00
_cell.angle_beta   90.00
_cell.angle_gamma   90.00
#
_symmetry.space_group_name_H-M   'P 1'
#
loop_
_entity.id
_entity.type
_entity.pdbx_description
1 polymer ?
#
loop_
_entity_poly.entity_id
_entity_poly.type
_entity_poly.pdbx_seq_one_letter_code
_entity_poly.pdbx_strand_id
1 'polypeptide(L)'
;MQEDWLFVYGTLRSGFDGAMAIELRTRARHVGSASTTGTLYHVADYPGFVPGPHGRVTGDLFALGDPGGVLAWLDDYEECTPAHPVPHEYRRERLWVEGPSGAVQAWTYIYAHDVAGLAPVKDGDFLTGAG
;
A
#
# COMPACT_ATOMS: atom_id res chain seq x y z
N MET A 1 10.54 0.77 -21.86
CA MET A 1 11.03 0.87 -20.47
C MET A 1 9.91 0.36 -19.60
N GLN A 2 10.15 -0.61 -18.72
CA GLN A 2 9.12 -1.08 -17.80
C GLN A 2 8.91 0.06 -16.79
N GLU A 3 7.71 0.63 -16.75
CA GLU A 3 7.33 1.54 -15.65
C GLU A 3 7.17 0.70 -14.39
N ASP A 4 7.85 1.10 -13.32
CA ASP A 4 7.63 0.53 -12.00
C ASP A 4 6.48 1.27 -11.32
N TRP A 5 5.54 0.50 -10.82
CA TRP A 5 4.33 1.00 -10.19
C TRP A 5 4.36 0.72 -8.69
N LEU A 6 3.76 1.62 -7.92
CA LEU A 6 3.50 1.44 -6.49
C LEU A 6 2.00 1.53 -6.24
N PHE A 7 1.47 0.54 -5.52
CA PHE A 7 0.10 0.52 -5.04
C PHE A 7 0.09 0.71 -3.53
N VAL A 8 -0.60 1.77 -3.08
CA VAL A 8 -0.79 2.09 -1.65
C VAL A 8 -2.27 2.08 -1.31
N TYR A 9 -2.62 1.55 -0.16
CA TYR A 9 -4.01 1.32 0.25
C TYR A 9 -4.38 1.98 1.60
N GLY A 10 -3.42 2.62 2.26
CA GLY A 10 -3.57 3.22 3.60
C GLY A 10 -3.16 4.69 3.67
N THR A 11 -2.45 5.05 4.74
CA THR A 11 -2.07 6.44 5.08
C THR A 11 -1.21 7.14 4.02
N LEU A 12 -0.55 6.39 3.13
CA LEU A 12 0.23 6.91 2.00
C LEU A 12 -0.63 7.36 0.81
N ARG A 13 -1.94 7.10 0.82
CA ARG A 13 -2.86 7.46 -0.26
C ARG A 13 -2.98 8.97 -0.44
N SER A 14 -3.34 9.40 -1.64
CA SER A 14 -3.37 10.83 -2.00
C SER A 14 -4.43 11.63 -1.25
N GLY A 15 -5.47 10.97 -0.71
CA GLY A 15 -6.49 11.59 0.13
C GLY A 15 -6.08 11.87 1.58
N PHE A 16 -4.88 11.45 2.01
CA PHE A 16 -4.33 11.81 3.32
C PHE A 16 -3.36 13.01 3.21
N ASP A 17 -3.38 13.85 4.24
CA ASP A 17 -2.50 15.01 4.39
C ASP A 17 -1.35 14.78 5.38
N GLY A 18 -1.09 13.53 5.75
CA GLY A 18 0.07 13.15 6.54
C GLY A 18 1.38 13.47 5.78
N ALA A 19 2.43 13.80 6.53
CA ALA A 19 3.72 14.20 5.96
C ALA A 19 4.26 13.19 4.93
N MET A 20 4.03 11.90 5.18
CA MET A 20 4.47 10.81 4.29
C MET A 20 3.66 10.72 2.99
N ALA A 21 2.34 10.95 3.05
CA ALA A 21 1.52 11.02 1.85
C ALA A 21 1.91 12.22 0.98
N ILE A 22 2.19 13.36 1.61
CA ILE A 22 2.70 14.56 0.91
C ILE A 22 4.05 14.25 0.25
N GLU A 23 4.99 13.66 0.99
CA GLU A 23 6.32 13.32 0.47
C GLU A 23 6.26 12.29 -0.66
N LEU A 24 5.38 11.29 -0.58
CA LEU A 24 5.19 10.34 -1.68
C LEU A 24 4.75 11.05 -2.97
N ARG A 25 3.85 12.05 -2.85
CA ARG A 25 3.40 12.86 -4.00
C ARG A 25 4.49 13.75 -4.59
N THR A 26 5.55 14.08 -3.85
CA THR A 26 6.70 14.83 -4.40
C THR A 26 7.67 13.91 -5.15
N ARG A 27 7.72 12.62 -4.78
CA ARG A 27 8.67 11.64 -5.32
C ARG A 27 8.10 10.73 -6.41
N ALA A 28 6.78 10.57 -6.45
CA ALA A 28 6.09 9.70 -7.39
C ALA A 28 4.86 10.39 -7.98
N ARG A 29 4.52 10.04 -9.22
CA ARG A 29 3.36 10.61 -9.91
C ARG A 29 2.11 9.80 -9.58
N HIS A 30 1.12 10.41 -8.95
CA HIS A 30 -0.20 9.79 -8.76
C HIS A 30 -0.88 9.56 -10.11
N VAL A 31 -1.31 8.32 -10.35
CA VAL A 31 -1.95 7.87 -11.60
C VAL A 31 -3.46 7.89 -11.46
N GLY A 32 -3.96 7.46 -10.30
CA GLY A 32 -5.38 7.39 -9.99
C GLY A 32 -5.72 6.27 -9.01
N SER A 33 -7.00 6.12 -8.73
CA SER A 33 -7.51 5.02 -7.90
C SER A 33 -7.30 3.67 -8.59
N ALA A 34 -7.01 2.66 -7.80
CA ALA A 34 -6.76 1.31 -8.25
C ALA A 34 -7.24 0.29 -7.22
N SER A 35 -7.33 -0.99 -7.60
CA SER A 35 -7.76 -2.03 -6.68
C SER A 35 -7.07 -3.37 -6.87
N THR A 36 -7.05 -4.16 -5.81
CA THR A 36 -6.58 -5.55 -5.83
C THR A 36 -7.51 -6.45 -5.01
N THR A 37 -7.31 -7.77 -5.10
CA THR A 37 -8.14 -8.76 -4.40
C THR A 37 -7.50 -9.14 -3.06
N GLY A 38 -8.30 -9.13 -2.01
CA GLY A 38 -7.89 -9.49 -0.65
C GLY A 38 -8.69 -8.74 0.40
N THR A 39 -8.17 -8.75 1.62
CA THR A 39 -8.81 -8.15 2.78
C THR A 39 -7.91 -7.09 3.39
N LEU A 40 -8.52 -5.97 3.76
CA LEU A 40 -7.87 -4.90 4.50
C LEU A 40 -8.34 -4.95 5.96
N TYR A 41 -7.43 -4.80 6.91
CA TYR A 41 -7.70 -4.88 8.36
C TYR A 41 -7.31 -3.59 9.06
N HIS A 42 -8.04 -3.24 10.12
CA HIS A 42 -7.60 -2.21 11.07
C HIS A 42 -6.55 -2.83 12.01
N VAL A 43 -5.28 -2.44 11.82
CA VAL A 43 -4.19 -2.86 12.72
C VAL A 43 -4.12 -1.92 13.92
N ALA A 44 -4.09 -0.61 13.64
CA ALA A 44 -4.21 0.47 14.62
C ALA A 44 -4.74 1.73 13.89
N ASP A 45 -4.01 2.84 13.98
CA ASP A 45 -4.27 4.07 13.19
C ASP A 45 -3.86 3.92 11.70
N TYR A 46 -3.40 2.73 11.31
CA TYR A 46 -3.04 2.36 9.95
C TYR A 46 -3.62 0.98 9.59
N PRO A 47 -3.81 0.70 8.29
CA PRO A 47 -4.38 -0.55 7.83
C PRO A 47 -3.33 -1.59 7.46
N GLY A 48 -3.68 -2.87 7.61
CA GLY A 48 -2.88 -4.00 7.13
C GLY A 48 -3.58 -4.72 5.99
N PHE A 49 -2.92 -4.87 4.84
CA PHE A 49 -3.45 -5.61 3.70
C PHE A 49 -2.96 -7.06 3.69
N VAL A 50 -3.88 -8.00 3.46
CA VAL A 50 -3.59 -9.41 3.22
C VAL A 50 -4.21 -9.84 1.87
N PRO A 51 -3.40 -10.30 0.89
CA PRO A 51 -3.92 -10.83 -0.36
C PRO A 51 -4.80 -12.06 -0.15
N GLY A 52 -5.82 -12.21 -1.00
CA GLY A 52 -6.71 -13.36 -0.97
C GLY A 52 -7.54 -13.47 -2.24
N PRO A 53 -8.25 -14.59 -2.44
CA PRO A 53 -9.09 -14.81 -3.63
C PRO A 53 -10.41 -14.04 -3.59
N HIS A 54 -10.73 -13.41 -2.45
CA HIS A 54 -11.99 -12.72 -2.19
C HIS A 54 -11.75 -11.35 -1.58
N GLY A 55 -12.78 -10.52 -1.64
CA GLY A 55 -12.70 -9.13 -1.20
C GLY A 55 -12.06 -8.23 -2.25
N ARG A 56 -12.17 -6.92 -2.04
CA ARG A 56 -11.57 -5.90 -2.89
C ARG A 56 -10.96 -4.86 -1.98
N VAL A 57 -9.70 -4.51 -2.24
CA VAL A 57 -9.00 -3.45 -1.54
C VAL A 57 -8.80 -2.29 -2.49
N THR A 58 -9.31 -1.12 -2.12
CA THR A 58 -9.21 0.12 -2.87
C THR A 58 -8.00 0.91 -2.39
N GLY A 59 -7.22 1.39 -3.34
CA GLY A 59 -6.04 2.20 -3.07
C GLY A 59 -5.76 3.18 -4.20
N ASP A 60 -4.52 3.65 -4.23
CA ASP A 60 -3.98 4.56 -5.23
C ASP A 60 -2.76 3.94 -5.91
N LEU A 61 -2.67 4.15 -7.22
CA LEU A 61 -1.55 3.75 -8.05
C LEU A 61 -0.64 4.95 -8.32
N PHE A 62 0.65 4.75 -8.16
CA PHE A 62 1.69 5.72 -8.43
C PHE A 62 2.69 5.18 -9.46
N ALA A 63 3.13 6.04 -10.37
CA ALA A 63 4.25 5.77 -11.26
C ALA A 63 5.55 6.23 -10.59
N LEU A 64 6.54 5.33 -10.52
CA LEU A 64 7.83 5.62 -9.91
C LEU A 64 8.83 6.13 -10.96
N GLY A 65 9.31 7.37 -10.77
CA GLY A 65 10.39 7.93 -11.60
C GLY A 65 11.79 7.45 -11.19
N ASP A 66 11.98 7.23 -9.89
CA ASP A 66 13.17 6.59 -9.30
C ASP A 66 12.71 5.45 -8.37
N PRO A 67 12.47 4.24 -8.93
CA PRO A 67 11.97 3.12 -8.15
C PRO A 67 12.91 2.74 -7.01
N GLY A 68 14.22 2.78 -7.23
CA GLY A 68 15.22 2.44 -6.21
C GLY A 68 15.17 3.39 -5.01
N GLY A 69 15.18 4.69 -5.26
CA GLY A 69 15.16 5.71 -4.20
C GLY A 69 13.82 5.76 -3.45
N VAL A 70 12.69 5.67 -4.16
CA VAL A 70 11.36 5.70 -3.53
C VAL A 70 11.13 4.46 -2.68
N LEU A 71 11.44 3.28 -3.22
CA LEU A 71 11.19 2.04 -2.52
C LEU A 71 12.13 1.83 -1.32
N ALA A 72 13.38 2.29 -1.38
CA ALA A 72 14.28 2.27 -0.22
C ALA A 72 13.77 3.18 0.91
N TRP A 73 13.31 4.39 0.57
CA TRP A 73 12.71 5.31 1.53
C TRP A 73 11.44 4.75 2.19
N LEU A 74 10.58 4.08 1.40
CA LEU A 74 9.38 3.43 1.93
C LEU A 74 9.72 2.19 2.78
N ASP A 75 10.74 1.41 2.41
CA ASP A 75 11.18 0.27 3.24
C ASP A 75 11.66 0.72 4.62
N ASP A 76 12.37 1.86 4.69
CA ASP A 76 12.78 2.47 5.97
C ASP A 76 11.57 2.92 6.80
N TYR A 77 10.55 3.50 6.13
CA TYR A 77 9.34 3.97 6.81
C TYR A 77 8.44 2.85 7.32
N GLU A 78 8.20 1.82 6.50
CA GLU A 78 7.35 0.67 6.82
C GLU A 78 8.09 -0.38 7.70
N GLU A 79 9.22 0.01 8.29
CA GLU A 79 10.06 -0.82 9.17
C GLU A 79 10.46 -2.18 8.54
N CYS A 80 10.61 -2.20 7.22
CA CYS A 80 10.90 -3.38 6.40
C CYS A 80 12.41 -3.65 6.23
N THR A 81 13.28 -2.97 7.00
CA THR A 81 14.74 -3.09 6.87
C THR A 81 15.35 -3.96 7.97
N PRO A 82 16.55 -4.55 7.75
CA PRO A 82 17.24 -5.38 8.75
C PRO A 82 17.52 -4.70 10.10
N ALA A 83 17.33 -3.39 10.20
CA ALA A 83 17.42 -2.61 11.43
C ALA A 83 16.22 -2.80 12.37
N HIS A 84 15.12 -3.42 11.90
CA HIS A 84 13.87 -3.58 12.65
C HIS A 84 13.65 -5.01 13.16
N PRO A 85 12.86 -5.20 14.24
CA PRO A 85 12.58 -6.51 14.81
C PRO A 85 11.95 -7.47 13.81
N VAL A 86 12.40 -8.72 13.80
CA VAL A 86 11.80 -9.81 13.01
C VAL A 86 10.72 -10.51 13.85
N PRO A 87 9.55 -10.84 13.26
CA PRO A 87 9.16 -10.60 11.87
C PRO A 87 8.82 -9.14 11.59
N HIS A 88 9.29 -8.62 10.46
CA HIS A 88 8.89 -7.30 9.97
C HIS A 88 7.37 -7.22 9.88
N GLU A 89 6.80 -6.08 10.26
CA GLU A 89 5.36 -5.88 10.23
C GLU A 89 4.80 -5.92 8.82
N TYR A 90 5.55 -5.39 7.86
CA TYR A 90 5.25 -5.46 6.44
C TYR A 90 6.33 -6.21 5.67
N ARG A 91 5.96 -6.67 4.48
CA ARG A 91 6.89 -7.15 3.46
C ARG A 91 6.54 -6.57 2.11
N ARG A 92 7.55 -6.14 1.36
CA ARG A 92 7.35 -5.60 0.02
C ARG A 92 7.23 -6.73 -1.00
N GLU A 93 6.13 -6.75 -1.75
CA GLU A 93 5.88 -7.72 -2.82
C GLU A 93 5.29 -7.06 -4.07
N ARG A 94 5.36 -7.75 -5.20
CA ARG A 94 4.64 -7.36 -6.43
C ARG A 94 3.37 -8.17 -6.57
N LEU A 95 2.28 -7.50 -6.90
CA LEU A 95 1.01 -8.14 -7.21
C LEU A 95 0.30 -7.45 -8.37
N TRP A 96 -0.75 -8.09 -8.89
CA TRP A 96 -1.61 -7.52 -9.92
C TRP A 96 -2.63 -6.54 -9.32
N VAL A 97 -2.69 -5.36 -9.91
CA VAL A 97 -3.58 -4.27 -9.53
C VAL A 97 -4.35 -3.80 -10.76
N GLU A 98 -5.66 -3.69 -10.62
CA GLU A 98 -6.53 -3.06 -11.62
C GLU A 98 -6.45 -1.55 -11.47
N GLY A 99 -5.72 -0.89 -12.38
CA GLY A 99 -5.57 0.56 -12.41
C GLY A 99 -6.45 1.24 -13.48
N PRO A 100 -6.37 2.57 -13.61
CA PRO A 100 -7.21 3.35 -14.54
C PRO A 100 -7.10 2.95 -16.02
N SER A 101 -5.93 2.43 -16.41
CA SER A 101 -5.62 2.01 -17.79
C SER A 101 -5.59 0.48 -17.96
N GLY A 102 -6.03 -0.28 -16.95
CA GLY A 102 -6.00 -1.74 -16.91
C GLY A 102 -5.04 -2.32 -15.88
N ALA A 103 -4.92 -3.65 -15.90
CA ALA A 103 -4.12 -4.41 -14.96
C ALA A 103 -2.62 -4.15 -15.13
N VAL A 104 -1.94 -3.87 -14.01
CA VAL A 104 -0.48 -3.70 -13.94
C VAL A 104 0.10 -4.48 -12.76
N GLN A 105 1.38 -4.84 -12.84
CA GLN A 105 2.12 -5.34 -11.68
C GLN A 105 2.72 -4.16 -10.92
N ALA A 106 2.30 -3.99 -9.66
CA ALA A 106 2.79 -2.93 -8.78
C ALA A 106 3.44 -3.51 -7.52
N TRP A 107 4.45 -2.81 -7.02
CA TRP A 107 4.95 -3.00 -5.67
C TRP A 107 3.89 -2.58 -4.67
N THR A 108 3.80 -3.30 -3.56
CA THR A 108 2.99 -2.94 -2.41
C THR A 108 3.60 -3.52 -1.13
N TYR A 109 3.10 -3.08 0.00
CA TYR A 109 3.51 -3.56 1.32
C TYR A 109 2.40 -4.47 1.86
N ILE A 110 2.71 -5.73 2.16
CA ILE A 110 1.73 -6.71 2.66
C ILE A 110 1.96 -6.89 4.15
N TYR A 111 0.89 -6.82 4.94
CA TYR A 111 0.95 -7.07 6.38
C TYR A 111 1.35 -8.52 6.64
N ALA A 112 2.36 -8.72 7.50
CA ALA A 112 3.01 -10.00 7.70
C ALA A 112 2.75 -10.60 9.09
N HIS A 113 2.10 -9.88 10.00
CA HIS A 113 1.71 -10.38 11.32
C HIS A 113 0.34 -11.07 11.29
N ASP A 114 0.00 -11.74 12.39
CA ASP A 114 -1.29 -12.40 12.54
C ASP A 114 -2.43 -11.37 12.56
N VAL A 115 -3.47 -11.65 11.79
CA VAL A 115 -4.68 -10.83 11.71
C VAL A 115 -5.80 -11.36 12.58
N ALA A 116 -5.57 -12.43 13.35
CA ALA A 116 -6.53 -12.98 14.29
C ALA A 116 -7.01 -11.90 15.29
N GLY A 117 -8.31 -11.62 15.28
CA GLY A 117 -8.92 -10.62 16.16
C GLY A 117 -8.92 -9.19 15.60
N LEU A 118 -8.29 -8.94 14.46
CA LEU A 118 -8.39 -7.64 13.79
C LEU A 118 -9.73 -7.51 13.05
N ALA A 119 -10.32 -6.32 13.13
CA ALA A 119 -11.53 -6.01 12.38
C ALA A 119 -11.20 -5.72 10.91
N PRO A 120 -11.93 -6.30 9.94
CA PRO A 120 -11.77 -5.91 8.55
C PRO A 120 -12.22 -4.45 8.36
N VAL A 121 -11.48 -3.69 7.55
CA VAL A 121 -11.89 -2.37 7.09
C VAL A 121 -13.13 -2.55 6.21
N LYS A 122 -14.19 -1.83 6.57
CA LYS A 122 -15.45 -1.86 5.84
C LYS A 122 -15.22 -1.46 4.38
N ASP A 123 -15.83 -2.22 3.46
CA ASP A 123 -15.78 -2.00 2.00
C ASP A 123 -14.35 -2.04 1.38
N GLY A 124 -13.33 -2.39 2.18
CA GLY A 124 -11.93 -2.47 1.75
C GLY A 124 -11.31 -1.14 1.34
N ASP A 125 -11.86 -0.02 1.81
CA ASP A 125 -11.36 1.33 1.52
C ASP A 125 -11.08 2.11 2.80
N PHE A 126 -9.81 2.17 3.18
CA PHE A 126 -9.37 2.87 4.39
C PHE A 126 -9.66 4.37 4.38
N LEU A 127 -9.71 5.01 3.20
CA LEU A 127 -9.99 6.44 3.09
C LEU A 127 -11.45 6.73 3.48
N THR A 128 -12.37 5.80 3.21
CA THR A 128 -13.79 5.96 3.57
C THR A 128 -14.08 5.68 5.04
N GLY A 129 -13.19 4.99 5.74
CA GLY A 129 -13.32 4.62 7.15
C GLY A 129 -12.60 5.55 8.13
N ALA A 130 -11.75 6.47 7.65
CA ALA A 130 -10.95 7.39 8.47
C ALA A 130 -11.71 8.67 8.91
N GLY A 131 -13.05 8.62 8.97
CA GLY A 131 -13.93 9.74 9.30
C GLY A 131 -14.46 9.73 10.73
#